data_AF-A0A938PVR8-F1
#
_entry.id   AF-A0A938PVR8-F1
#
_cell.length_a   1.000
_cell.length_b   1.000
_cell.length_c   1.000
_cell.angle_alpha   90.00
_cell.angle_beta   90.00
_cell.angle_gamma   90.00
#
_symmetry.space_group_name_H-M   'P 1'
#
loop_
_entity.id
_entity.type
_entity.pdbx_description
1 polymer ?
#
loop_
_entity_poly.entity_id
_entity_poly.type
_entity_poly.pdbx_seq_one_letter_code
_entity_poly.pdbx_strand_id
1 'polypeptide(L)'
;MHKLMIEQTVKPTCRSCQSENIVKNGRNAGGKQQYRCKDCGVHRVLEPTVRYDQGRKEEILRAYQERSSLRGISRTFGVSRPTVAAWLKKRRRLPKVADCQTALKSFH
;
A
#
# COMPACT_ATOMS: atom_id res chain seq x y z
N MET A 1 -20.74 -32.62 -23.52
CA MET A 1 -19.45 -32.40 -22.84
C MET A 1 -19.65 -31.38 -21.73
N HIS A 2 -20.03 -31.81 -20.53
CA HIS A 2 -20.32 -30.89 -19.42
C HIS A 2 -19.04 -30.58 -18.67
N LYS A 3 -18.50 -29.38 -18.93
CA LYS A 3 -17.31 -28.85 -18.27
C LYS A 3 -17.68 -28.51 -16.83
N LEU A 4 -17.32 -29.36 -15.88
CA LEU A 4 -17.45 -29.08 -14.44
C LEU A 4 -16.55 -27.88 -14.11
N MET A 5 -17.16 -26.72 -13.87
CA MET A 5 -16.48 -25.53 -13.36
C MET A 5 -16.34 -25.71 -11.84
N ILE A 6 -15.17 -26.16 -11.39
CA ILE A 6 -14.83 -26.17 -9.97
C ILE A 6 -14.45 -24.73 -9.60
N GLU A 7 -15.38 -23.98 -9.02
CA GLU A 7 -15.10 -22.68 -8.43
C GLU A 7 -14.25 -22.86 -7.17
N GLN A 8 -12.92 -22.82 -7.32
CA GLN A 8 -12.03 -22.81 -6.16
C GLN A 8 -12.19 -21.50 -5.39
N THR A 9 -13.02 -21.53 -4.36
CA THR A 9 -13.21 -20.42 -3.43
C THR A 9 -12.00 -20.38 -2.49
N VAL A 10 -11.00 -19.57 -2.82
CA VAL A 10 -9.80 -19.39 -1.99
C VAL A 10 -10.23 -18.76 -0.65
N LYS A 11 -10.19 -19.56 0.43
CA LYS A 11 -10.44 -19.06 1.78
C LYS A 11 -9.31 -18.12 2.20
N PRO A 12 -9.60 -16.92 2.70
CA PRO A 12 -8.56 -15.99 3.13
C PRO A 12 -7.89 -16.51 4.41
N THR A 13 -6.56 -16.60 4.39
CA THR A 13 -5.73 -16.97 5.55
C THR A 13 -5.25 -15.73 6.30
N CYS A 14 -5.00 -15.89 7.60
CA CYS A 14 -4.55 -14.80 8.44
C CYS A 14 -3.10 -14.47 8.14
N ARG A 15 -2.81 -13.26 7.67
CA ARG A 15 -1.42 -12.83 7.40
C ARG A 15 -0.52 -12.74 8.65
N SER A 16 -1.08 -12.89 9.85
CA SER A 16 -0.32 -12.80 11.11
C SER A 16 0.07 -14.18 11.66
N CYS A 17 -0.82 -15.15 11.59
CA CYS A 17 -0.63 -16.49 12.16
C CYS A 17 -0.93 -17.63 11.18
N GLN A 18 -1.20 -17.32 9.91
CA GLN A 18 -1.54 -18.23 8.80
C GLN A 18 -2.80 -19.09 8.98
N SER A 19 -3.52 -18.95 10.09
CA SER A 19 -4.79 -19.66 10.30
C SER A 19 -5.90 -19.29 9.30
N GLU A 20 -6.74 -20.27 8.97
CA GLU A 20 -7.97 -20.14 8.19
C GLU A 20 -9.18 -19.68 9.01
N ASN A 21 -9.05 -19.58 10.34
CA ASN A 21 -10.14 -19.26 11.26
C ASN A 21 -10.46 -17.75 11.26
N ILE A 22 -10.90 -17.25 10.11
CA ILE A 22 -11.28 -15.85 9.88
C ILE A 22 -12.80 -15.73 9.79
N VAL A 23 -13.37 -14.84 10.59
CA VAL A 23 -14.80 -14.51 10.58
C VAL A 23 -15.05 -13.06 10.20
N LYS A 24 -16.21 -12.78 9.60
CA LYS A 24 -16.67 -11.41 9.34
C LYS A 24 -16.93 -10.71 10.68
N ASN A 25 -16.40 -9.49 10.84
CA ASN A 25 -16.50 -8.69 12.06
C ASN A 25 -16.96 -7.26 11.77
N GLY A 26 -18.21 -7.11 11.32
CA GLY A 26 -18.79 -5.81 10.98
C GLY A 26 -18.08 -5.08 9.83
N ARG A 27 -18.25 -3.76 9.74
CA ARG A 27 -17.61 -2.90 8.74
C ARG A 27 -16.74 -1.85 9.43
N ASN A 28 -15.70 -1.35 8.75
CA ASN A 28 -14.91 -0.24 9.26
C ASN A 28 -15.63 1.10 9.03
N ALA A 29 -15.09 2.19 9.56
CA ALA A 29 -15.62 3.54 9.33
C ALA A 29 -15.71 3.93 7.84
N GLY A 30 -14.90 3.29 6.98
CA GLY A 30 -14.95 3.44 5.52
C GLY A 30 -15.92 2.48 4.82
N GLY A 31 -16.80 1.78 5.55
CA GLY A 31 -17.81 0.87 5.01
C GLY A 31 -17.29 -0.48 4.51
N LYS A 32 -15.99 -0.77 4.63
CA LYS A 32 -15.39 -2.02 4.15
C LYS A 32 -15.59 -3.15 5.15
N GLN A 33 -15.79 -4.36 4.62
CA GLN A 33 -15.92 -5.56 5.42
C GLN A 33 -14.65 -5.79 6.26
N GLN A 34 -14.81 -5.81 7.58
CA GLN A 34 -13.77 -6.20 8.51
C GLN A 34 -13.87 -7.68 8.80
N TYR A 35 -12.73 -8.27 9.13
CA TYR A 35 -12.55 -9.66 9.45
C TYR A 35 -11.72 -9.78 10.72
N ARG A 36 -12.06 -10.77 11.55
CA ARG A 36 -11.34 -11.10 12.79
C ARG A 36 -10.82 -12.52 12.69
N CYS A 37 -9.54 -12.71 12.98
CA CYS A 37 -9.00 -14.05 13.19
C CYS A 37 -9.34 -14.50 14.62
N LYS A 38 -9.92 -15.70 14.78
CA LYS A 38 -10.26 -16.22 16.11
C LYS A 38 -9.04 -16.73 16.89
N ASP A 39 -7.98 -17.15 16.21
CA ASP A 39 -6.82 -17.76 16.88
C ASP A 39 -5.83 -16.71 17.40
N CYS A 40 -5.56 -15.65 16.63
CA CYS A 40 -4.67 -14.56 17.07
C CYS A 40 -5.41 -13.26 17.44
N GLY A 41 -6.74 -13.22 17.28
CA GLY A 41 -7.56 -12.06 17.65
C GLY A 41 -7.41 -10.82 16.75
N VAL A 42 -6.53 -10.82 15.75
CA VAL A 42 -6.28 -9.64 14.91
C VAL A 42 -7.48 -9.29 14.03
N HIS A 43 -7.69 -7.99 13.82
CA HIS A 43 -8.70 -7.44 12.94
C HIS A 43 -8.05 -6.90 11.65
N ARG A 44 -8.64 -7.21 10.49
CA ARG A 44 -8.12 -6.82 9.18
C ARG A 44 -9.26 -6.53 8.21
N VAL A 45 -8.99 -5.68 7.23
CA VAL A 45 -9.80 -5.58 6.00
C VAL A 45 -9.02 -6.33 4.91
N LEU A 46 -9.65 -7.28 4.23
CA LEU A 46 -8.97 -8.06 3.19
C LEU A 46 -8.69 -7.24 1.93
N GLU A 47 -9.64 -6.37 1.56
CA GLU A 47 -9.54 -5.48 0.40
C GLU A 47 -9.58 -4.00 0.83
N PRO A 48 -8.43 -3.43 1.25
CA PRO A 48 -8.36 -2.04 1.65
C PRO A 48 -8.42 -1.12 0.42
N THR A 49 -9.31 -0.13 0.42
CA THR A 49 -9.29 0.90 -0.62
C THR A 49 -8.08 1.82 -0.42
N VAL A 50 -7.14 1.75 -1.35
CA VAL A 50 -6.01 2.66 -1.42
C VAL A 50 -6.42 3.87 -2.27
N ARG A 51 -6.35 5.08 -1.70
CA ARG A 51 -6.72 6.33 -2.42
C ARG A 51 -5.71 6.75 -3.49
N TYR A 52 -4.44 6.37 -3.32
CA TYR A 52 -3.36 6.69 -4.25
C TYR A 52 -2.58 5.44 -4.54
N ASP A 53 -2.52 5.06 -5.81
CA ASP A 53 -1.65 3.99 -6.26
C ASP A 53 -0.18 4.29 -5.90
N GLN A 54 0.60 3.23 -5.67
CA GLN A 54 2.00 3.36 -5.28
C GLN A 54 2.84 4.06 -6.37
N GLY A 55 2.57 3.79 -7.65
CA GLY A 55 3.25 4.45 -8.77
C GLY A 55 2.94 5.94 -8.82
N ARG A 56 1.67 6.32 -8.67
CA ARG A 56 1.26 7.74 -8.61
C ARG A 56 1.89 8.48 -7.44
N LYS A 57 2.04 7.81 -6.30
CA LYS A 57 2.72 8.37 -5.13
C LYS A 57 4.22 8.59 -5.40
N GLU A 58 4.87 7.68 -6.11
CA GLU A 58 6.28 7.79 -6.45
C GLU A 58 6.56 8.90 -7.46
N GLU A 59 5.70 9.05 -8.47
CA GLU A 59 5.73 10.17 -9.42
C GLU A 59 5.69 11.52 -8.68
N ILE A 60 4.73 11.72 -7.79
CA ILE A 60 4.58 12.96 -7.01
C ILE A 60 5.82 13.23 -6.14
N LEU A 61 6.38 12.18 -5.54
CA LEU A 61 7.58 12.30 -4.71
C LEU A 61 8.84 12.59 -5.55
N ARG A 62 8.91 12.13 -6.79
CA ARG A 62 9.99 12.47 -7.73
C ARG A 62 9.88 13.94 -8.15
N ALA A 63 8.68 14.41 -8.49
CA ALA A 63 8.46 15.82 -8.82
C ALA A 63 8.90 16.76 -7.67
N TYR A 64 8.70 16.34 -6.41
CA TYR A 64 9.22 17.07 -5.24
C TYR A 64 10.76 17.10 -5.18
N GLN A 65 11.44 16.00 -5.54
CA GLN A 65 12.91 15.94 -5.56
C GLN A 65 13.51 16.85 -6.63
N GLU A 66 12.81 17.03 -7.75
CA GLU A 66 13.13 17.98 -8.83
C GLU A 66 12.88 19.45 -8.45
N ARG A 67 12.89 19.77 -7.14
CA ARG A 67 12.71 21.11 -6.55
C ARG A 67 11.31 21.74 -6.77
N SER A 68 10.30 20.96 -7.18
CA SER A 68 8.93 21.49 -7.22
C SER A 68 8.41 21.82 -5.81
N SER A 69 7.87 23.03 -5.64
CA SER A 69 7.26 23.41 -4.36
C SER A 69 6.01 22.57 -4.05
N LEU A 70 5.68 22.37 -2.77
CA LEU A 70 4.45 21.69 -2.35
C LEU A 70 3.19 22.35 -2.93
N ARG A 71 3.22 23.68 -3.15
CA ARG A 71 2.12 24.40 -3.82
C ARG A 71 2.04 24.07 -5.31
N GLY A 72 3.19 23.97 -5.99
CA GLY A 72 3.27 23.51 -7.38
C GLY A 72 2.68 22.11 -7.53
N ILE A 73 3.15 21.16 -6.71
CA ILE A 73 2.67 19.78 -6.70
C ILE A 73 1.16 19.68 -6.45
N SER A 74 0.64 20.49 -5.52
CA SER A 74 -0.80 20.50 -5.24
C SER A 74 -1.63 20.96 -6.45
N ARG A 75 -1.13 21.92 -7.25
CA ARG A 75 -1.79 22.37 -8.48
C ARG A 75 -1.66 21.36 -9.62
N THR A 76 -0.48 20.77 -9.79
CA THR A 76 -0.19 19.84 -10.89
C THR A 76 -0.87 18.48 -10.70
N PHE A 77 -0.83 17.92 -9.48
CA PHE A 77 -1.29 16.55 -9.23
C PHE A 77 -2.63 16.46 -8.49
N GLY A 78 -3.19 17.60 -8.05
CA GLY A 78 -4.44 17.67 -7.29
C GLY A 78 -4.34 17.04 -5.89
N VAL A 79 -3.13 16.88 -5.34
CA VAL A 79 -2.92 16.25 -4.04
C VAL A 79 -2.74 17.30 -2.96
N SER A 80 -3.41 17.11 -1.82
CA SER A 80 -3.30 18.05 -0.71
C SER A 80 -1.86 18.13 -0.18
N ARG A 81 -1.39 19.34 0.11
CA ARG A 81 -0.09 19.61 0.72
C ARG A 81 0.20 18.78 1.99
N PRO A 82 -0.72 18.63 2.96
CA PRO A 82 -0.45 17.82 4.14
C PRO A 82 -0.28 16.33 3.80
N THR A 83 -0.98 15.81 2.79
CA THR A 83 -0.78 14.42 2.30
C THR A 83 0.66 14.22 1.82
N VAL A 84 1.18 15.12 0.99
CA VAL A 84 2.55 15.05 0.47
C VAL A 84 3.58 15.15 1.61
N ALA A 85 3.37 16.07 2.56
CA ALA A 85 4.24 16.22 3.73
C ALA A 85 4.27 14.94 4.59
N ALA A 86 3.12 14.29 4.80
CA ALA A 86 3.04 13.02 5.53
C ALA A 86 3.83 11.90 4.82
N TRP A 87 3.79 11.84 3.48
CA TRP A 87 4.57 10.88 2.72
C TRP A 87 6.08 11.11 2.85
N LEU A 88 6.52 12.37 2.81
CA LEU A 88 7.93 12.73 3.02
C LEU A 88 8.41 12.36 4.43
N LYS A 89 7.60 12.61 5.47
CA LYS A 89 7.90 12.21 6.85
C LYS A 89 7.99 10.69 6.98
N LYS A 90 7.11 9.94 6.32
CA LYS A 90 7.15 8.47 6.32
C LYS A 90 8.41 7.94 5.64
N ARG A 91 8.85 8.52 4.51
CA ARG A 91 10.11 8.14 3.85
C ARG A 91 11.34 8.44 4.70
N ARG A 92 11.39 9.56 5.43
CA ARG A 92 12.50 9.87 6.35
C ARG A 92 12.67 8.83 7.47
N ARG A 93 11.60 8.13 7.84
CA ARG A 93 11.61 7.05 8.85
C ARG A 93 11.96 5.68 8.27
N LEU A 94 12.06 5.55 6.95
CA LEU A 94 12.53 4.32 6.31
C LEU A 94 14.05 4.44 6.10
N PRO A 95 14.83 3.36 6.31
CA PRO A 95 16.24 3.38 5.95
C PRO A 95 16.34 3.76 4.47
N LYS A 96 17.26 4.69 4.16
CA LYS A 96 17.54 5.04 2.76
C LYS A 96 17.97 3.74 2.09
N VAL A 97 17.16 3.23 1.18
CA VAL A 97 17.64 2.24 0.21
C VAL A 97 18.81 2.93 -0.50
N ALA A 98 20.01 2.38 -0.32
CA ALA A 98 21.19 2.90 -0.99
C ALA A 98 20.94 2.86 -2.49
N ASP A 99 21.13 3.99 -3.15
CA ASP A 99 21.00 4.09 -4.59
C ASP A 99 22.02 3.11 -5.23
N CYS A 100 21.54 2.14 -6.02
CA CYS A 100 22.37 1.24 -6.84
C CYS A 100 23.01 1.96 -8.04
N GLN A 101 23.36 3.24 -7.92
CA GLN A 101 24.00 4.01 -9.00
C GLN A 101 25.54 3.96 -8.97
N THR A 102 26.17 3.23 -8.04
CA THR A 102 27.64 3.15 -7.94
C THR A 102 28.21 1.78 -8.32
N ALA A 103 27.56 1.04 -9.22
CA ALA A 103 28.08 -0.22 -9.73
C ALA A 103 28.19 -0.23 -11.26
N LEU A 104 28.88 0.76 -11.85
CA LEU A 104 29.26 0.74 -13.28
C LEU A 104 30.46 1.68 -13.59
N LYS A 105 31.43 1.81 -12.67
CA LYS A 105 32.69 2.55 -12.93
C LYS A 105 33.92 1.90 -12.28
N SER A 106 34.06 0.59 -12.41
CA SER A 106 35.31 -0.12 -12.03
C SER A 106 35.54 -1.32 -12.95
N PHE A 107 35.59 -1.06 -14.25
CA PHE A 107 36.24 -1.93 -15.23
C PHE A 107 36.95 -0.99 -16.22
N HIS A 108 38.14 -0.57 -15.83
CA HIS A 108 39.22 -0.23 -16.74
C HIS A 108 40.55 -0.45 -16.04
#